data_AF-A0A8T5XEZ0-F1
#
_entry.id   AF-A0A8T5XEZ0-F1
#
_cell.length_a   1.000
_cell.length_b   1.000
_cell.length_c   1.000
_cell.angle_alpha   90.00
_cell.angle_beta   90.00
_cell.angle_gamma   90.00
#
_symmetry.space_group_name_H-M   'P 1'
#
loop_
_entity.id
_entity.type
_entity.pdbx_description
1 polymer ?
#
loop_
_entity_poly.entity_id
_entity_poly.type
_entity_poly.pdbx_seq_one_letter_code
_entity_poly.pdbx_strand_id
1 'polypeptide(L)'
;MIFTQDAIKNADIKDLENFSIMPSLKKIAVINLGINKEDLIKIVDKKYSVSVFNYDFDIDYIKNNFDVVFISNGDIEGENFNILIEKIKKLIGKNIILGVGFGKKVIKKTMDIKYEGNYIDNELKVYGCEVKDDYMKKILKFI
;
A
#
# COMPACT_ATOMS: atom_id res chain seq x y z
N MET A 1 -7.46 28.88 10.66
CA MET A 1 -6.67 28.44 9.47
C MET A 1 -6.45 26.91 9.56
N ILE A 2 -6.50 26.16 8.46
CA ILE A 2 -6.22 24.71 8.47
C ILE A 2 -4.77 24.50 8.10
N PHE A 3 -4.02 23.85 8.98
CA PHE A 3 -2.61 23.51 8.76
C PHE A 3 -2.46 22.00 8.63
N THR A 4 -1.50 21.57 7.83
CA THR A 4 -1.03 20.17 7.84
C THR A 4 -0.15 19.94 9.08
N GLN A 5 -0.04 18.69 9.53
CA GLN A 5 0.84 18.35 10.65
C GLN A 5 2.29 18.81 10.43
N ASP A 6 2.78 18.74 9.19
CA ASP A 6 4.15 19.15 8.86
C ASP A 6 4.35 20.66 8.89
N ALA A 7 3.31 21.46 8.59
CA ALA A 7 3.38 22.92 8.62
C ALA A 7 3.49 23.47 10.06
N ILE A 8 2.96 22.76 11.06
CA ILE A 8 2.98 23.20 12.46
C ILE A 8 4.31 22.91 13.15
N LYS A 9 5.05 21.87 12.73
CA LYS A 9 6.36 21.54 13.32
C LYS A 9 7.37 22.69 13.30
N ASN A 10 7.21 23.64 12.37
CA ASN A 10 8.10 24.78 12.19
C ASN A 10 7.45 26.14 12.51
N ALA A 11 6.19 26.15 12.98
CA ALA A 11 5.47 27.37 13.30
C ALA A 11 5.58 27.69 14.80
N ASP A 12 5.77 28.96 15.14
CA ASP A 12 5.68 29.42 16.53
C ASP A 12 4.20 29.48 16.94
N ILE A 13 3.81 28.62 17.87
CA ILE A 13 2.39 28.37 18.23
C ILE A 13 1.72 29.64 18.80
N LYS A 14 2.51 30.58 19.33
CA LYS A 14 2.03 31.82 19.93
C LYS A 14 1.36 32.78 18.93
N ASP A 15 1.64 32.64 17.64
CA ASP A 15 1.13 33.51 16.59
C ASP A 15 -0.12 32.94 15.88
N LEU A 16 -0.63 31.78 16.32
CA LEU A 16 -1.74 31.08 15.67
C LEU A 16 -3.07 31.27 16.43
N GLU A 17 -3.89 32.23 16.01
CA GLU A 17 -5.29 32.33 16.46
C GLU A 17 -6.19 31.33 15.71
N ASN A 18 -6.86 30.42 16.45
CA ASN A 18 -7.85 29.45 15.96
C ASN A 18 -7.40 28.59 14.75
N PHE A 19 -6.71 27.48 15.02
CA PHE A 19 -6.30 26.51 14.00
C PHE A 19 -6.92 25.12 14.18
N SER A 20 -7.11 24.41 13.06
CA SER A 20 -7.53 23.01 13.04
C SER A 20 -6.48 22.19 12.30
N ILE A 21 -6.08 21.07 12.89
CA ILE A 21 -5.15 20.12 12.29
C ILE A 21 -5.98 18.96 11.74
N MET A 22 -6.03 18.83 10.42
CA MET A 22 -6.51 17.60 9.81
C MET A 22 -5.35 16.61 9.72
N PRO A 23 -5.49 15.37 10.23
CA PRO A 23 -4.50 14.34 9.99
C PRO A 23 -4.41 14.07 8.49
N SER A 24 -3.18 14.06 7.96
CA SER A 24 -2.94 13.57 6.60
C SER A 24 -3.20 12.07 6.59
N LEU A 25 -4.31 11.64 5.99
CA LEU A 25 -4.62 10.23 5.84
C LEU A 25 -3.69 9.64 4.77
N LYS A 26 -2.92 8.62 5.14
CA LYS A 26 -2.13 7.85 4.19
C LYS A 26 -3.07 7.26 3.12
N LYS A 27 -2.73 7.47 1.85
CA LYS A 27 -3.54 7.02 0.72
C LYS A 27 -3.11 5.62 0.30
N ILE A 28 -4.03 4.66 0.37
CA ILE A 28 -3.80 3.25 0.02
C ILE A 28 -4.56 2.92 -1.26
N ALA A 29 -3.82 2.50 -2.28
CA ALA A 29 -4.37 1.85 -3.46
C ALA A 29 -4.40 0.33 -3.22
N VAL A 30 -5.59 -0.25 -3.15
CA VAL A 30 -5.79 -1.70 -3.07
C VAL A 30 -5.96 -2.24 -4.48
N ILE A 31 -5.00 -3.05 -4.93
CA ILE A 31 -5.11 -3.82 -6.18
C ILE A 31 -5.84 -5.12 -5.84
N ASN A 32 -7.10 -5.20 -6.27
CA ASN A 32 -8.00 -6.30 -5.98
C ASN A 32 -7.77 -7.47 -6.95
N LEU A 33 -7.24 -8.56 -6.41
CA LEU A 33 -7.10 -9.85 -7.09
C LEU A 33 -8.16 -10.88 -6.63
N GLY A 34 -9.08 -10.48 -5.74
CA GLY A 34 -10.01 -11.36 -5.05
C GLY A 34 -10.01 -11.16 -3.52
N ILE A 35 -9.84 -9.91 -3.05
CA ILE A 35 -9.86 -9.61 -1.61
C ILE A 35 -11.24 -9.92 -1.02
N ASN A 36 -11.27 -10.58 0.15
CA ASN A 36 -12.52 -10.78 0.88
C ASN A 36 -12.94 -9.50 1.63
N LYS A 37 -14.22 -9.44 2.01
CA LYS A 37 -14.79 -8.27 2.70
C LYS A 37 -14.13 -8.00 4.07
N GLU A 38 -13.80 -9.05 4.81
CA GLU A 38 -13.25 -8.94 6.16
C GLU A 38 -11.86 -8.28 6.16
N ASP A 39 -11.03 -8.62 5.19
CA ASP A 39 -9.72 -7.99 5.01
C ASP A 39 -9.83 -6.57 4.52
N LEU A 40 -10.75 -6.28 3.59
CA LEU A 40 -10.99 -4.92 3.16
C LEU A 40 -11.43 -4.02 4.33
N ILE A 41 -12.31 -4.52 5.21
CA ILE A 41 -12.71 -3.81 6.44
C ILE A 41 -11.50 -3.48 7.33
N LYS A 42 -10.54 -4.41 7.48
CA LYS A 42 -9.31 -4.18 8.27
C LYS A 42 -8.41 -3.09 7.67
N ILE A 43 -8.44 -2.87 6.35
CA ILE A 43 -7.69 -1.80 5.67
C ILE A 43 -8.39 -0.45 5.82
N VAL A 44 -9.72 -0.43 5.82
CA VAL A 44 -10.54 0.80 5.83
C VAL A 44 -10.61 1.46 7.22
N ASP A 45 -10.09 0.83 8.28
CA ASP A 45 -10.19 1.36 9.64
C ASP A 45 -9.42 2.69 9.85
N LYS A 46 -10.19 3.79 9.84
CA LYS A 46 -10.02 5.16 10.39
C LYS A 46 -8.72 5.96 10.16
N LYS A 47 -7.65 5.40 9.62
CA LYS A 47 -6.35 6.09 9.44
C LYS A 47 -5.92 6.26 7.99
N TYR A 48 -6.70 5.73 7.06
CA TYR A 48 -6.33 5.64 5.65
C TYR A 48 -7.43 6.12 4.71
N SER A 49 -7.03 6.75 3.61
CA SER A 49 -7.89 6.96 2.46
C SER A 49 -7.69 5.78 1.50
N VAL A 50 -8.70 4.92 1.39
CA VAL A 50 -8.59 3.68 0.62
C VAL A 50 -9.29 3.83 -0.72
N SER A 51 -8.63 3.41 -1.81
CA SER A 51 -9.24 3.27 -3.12
C SER A 51 -8.93 1.89 -3.67
N VAL A 52 -9.93 1.24 -4.27
CA VAL A 52 -9.82 -0.14 -4.77
C VAL A 52 -9.78 -0.11 -6.30
N PHE A 53 -8.82 -0.84 -6.87
CA PHE A 53 -8.55 -0.90 -8.30
C PHE A 53 -8.49 -2.35 -8.77
N ASN A 54 -8.84 -2.59 -10.02
CA ASN A 54 -8.54 -3.83 -10.71
C ASN A 54 -7.07 -3.85 -11.17
N TYR A 55 -6.58 -4.98 -11.66
CA TYR A 55 -5.18 -5.14 -12.11
C TYR A 55 -4.81 -4.25 -13.33
N ASP A 56 -5.80 -3.78 -14.08
CA ASP A 56 -5.65 -2.95 -15.27
C ASP A 56 -5.52 -1.44 -14.96
N PHE A 57 -5.35 -1.08 -13.68
CA PHE A 57 -5.16 0.30 -13.19
C PHE A 57 -4.17 1.17 -13.98
N ASP A 58 -4.42 2.49 -14.00
CA ASP A 58 -3.48 3.48 -14.51
C ASP A 58 -2.30 3.65 -13.54
N ILE A 59 -1.11 3.29 -14.03
CA ILE A 59 0.11 3.31 -13.23
C ILE A 59 0.55 4.70 -12.80
N ASP A 60 0.41 5.70 -13.68
CA ASP A 60 0.85 7.06 -13.39
C ASP A 60 -0.09 7.72 -12.39
N TYR A 61 -1.38 7.39 -12.46
CA TYR A 61 -2.34 7.77 -11.44
C TYR A 61 -1.96 7.18 -10.07
N ILE A 62 -1.69 5.87 -9.98
CA ILE A 62 -1.31 5.22 -8.72
C ILE A 62 -0.02 5.81 -8.15
N LYS A 63 1.02 5.91 -8.98
CA LYS A 63 2.35 6.39 -8.59
C LYS A 63 2.33 7.79 -7.97
N ASN A 64 1.51 8.69 -8.51
CA ASN A 64 1.50 10.10 -8.12
C ASN A 64 0.48 10.42 -7.01
N ASN A 65 -0.54 9.58 -6.81
CA ASN A 65 -1.65 9.91 -5.90
C ASN A 65 -1.71 9.06 -4.63
N PHE A 66 -0.95 7.96 -4.55
CA PHE A 66 -1.03 7.03 -3.42
C PHE A 66 0.33 6.86 -2.73
N ASP A 67 0.29 6.68 -1.42
CA ASP A 67 1.48 6.39 -0.62
C ASP A 67 1.83 4.90 -0.62
N VAL A 68 0.78 4.07 -0.61
CA VAL A 68 0.86 2.63 -0.42
C VAL A 68 0.09 1.93 -1.53
N VAL A 69 0.67 0.85 -2.04
CA VAL A 69 0.03 -0.08 -2.96
C VAL A 69 -0.10 -1.42 -2.25
N PHE A 70 -1.33 -1.81 -1.94
CA PHE A 70 -1.67 -3.08 -1.32
C PHE A 70 -2.17 -4.05 -2.39
N ILE A 71 -1.43 -5.11 -2.67
CA ILE A 71 -1.78 -6.16 -3.62
C ILE A 71 -2.42 -7.29 -2.84
N SER A 72 -3.72 -7.50 -3.06
CA SER A 72 -4.49 -8.46 -2.26
C SER A 72 -4.15 -9.91 -2.58
N ASN A 73 -4.68 -10.81 -1.75
CA ASN A 73 -4.80 -12.21 -2.11
C ASN A 73 -5.82 -12.42 -3.25
N GLY A 74 -5.81 -13.62 -3.83
CA GLY A 74 -6.73 -14.05 -4.88
C GLY A 74 -5.99 -14.83 -5.97
N ASP A 75 -6.31 -14.56 -7.24
CA ASP A 75 -5.64 -15.18 -8.38
C ASP A 75 -5.65 -14.28 -9.62
N ILE A 76 -4.62 -14.41 -10.45
CA ILE A 76 -4.55 -13.79 -11.77
C ILE A 76 -3.67 -14.64 -12.68
N GLU A 77 -4.15 -14.92 -13.88
CA GLU A 77 -3.50 -15.89 -14.78
C GLU A 77 -3.06 -15.28 -16.11
N GLY A 78 -2.17 -16.00 -16.80
CA GLY A 78 -1.73 -15.69 -18.16
C GLY A 78 -1.01 -14.34 -18.28
N GLU A 79 -1.32 -13.62 -19.36
CA GLU A 79 -0.68 -12.33 -19.68
C GLU A 79 -0.92 -11.27 -18.60
N ASN A 80 -2.07 -11.33 -17.92
CA ASN A 80 -2.43 -10.37 -16.88
C ASN A 80 -1.46 -10.40 -15.67
N PHE A 81 -0.92 -11.58 -15.34
CA PHE A 81 0.10 -11.71 -14.30
C PHE A 81 1.39 -10.96 -14.68
N ASN A 82 1.84 -11.11 -15.93
CA ASN A 82 3.03 -10.43 -16.44
C ASN A 82 2.82 -8.92 -16.52
N ILE A 83 1.65 -8.46 -16.97
CA ILE A 83 1.28 -7.04 -16.99
C ILE A 83 1.35 -6.46 -15.57
N LEU A 84 0.79 -7.15 -14.59
CA LEU A 84 0.82 -6.72 -13.21
C LEU A 84 2.26 -6.63 -12.69
N ILE A 85 3.11 -7.62 -12.95
CA ILE A 85 4.53 -7.60 -12.57
C ILE A 85 5.23 -6.35 -13.10
N GLU A 86 5.07 -6.03 -14.38
CA GLU A 86 5.70 -4.87 -15.01
C GLU A 86 5.19 -3.54 -14.44
N LYS A 87 3.91 -3.48 -14.04
CA LYS A 87 3.38 -2.33 -13.31
C LYS A 87 4.01 -2.21 -11.92
N ILE A 88 4.07 -3.30 -11.14
CA ILE A 88 4.62 -3.26 -9.79
C ILE A 88 6.11 -2.87 -9.80
N LYS A 89 6.91 -3.36 -10.78
CA LYS A 89 8.32 -2.95 -10.95
C LYS A 89 8.50 -1.43 -10.97
N LYS A 90 7.62 -0.71 -11.66
CA LYS A 90 7.67 0.75 -11.83
C LYS A 90 7.23 1.53 -10.58
N LEU A 91 6.60 0.87 -9.61
CA LEU A 91 6.15 1.46 -8.35
C LEU A 91 7.16 1.24 -7.21
N ILE A 92 8.07 0.27 -7.34
CA ILE A 92 9.14 0.01 -6.36
C ILE A 92 10.03 1.25 -6.20
N GLY A 93 10.35 1.59 -4.95
CA GLY A 93 11.12 2.79 -4.60
C GLY A 93 10.34 4.11 -4.72
N LYS A 94 9.09 4.08 -5.18
CA LYS A 94 8.18 5.23 -5.24
C LYS A 94 7.06 5.12 -4.23
N ASN A 95 6.46 3.95 -4.11
CA ASN A 95 5.37 3.65 -3.20
C ASN A 95 5.81 2.56 -2.21
N ILE A 96 5.17 2.50 -1.05
CA ILE A 96 5.27 1.32 -0.17
C ILE A 96 4.46 0.20 -0.82
N ILE A 97 5.07 -0.96 -1.05
CA ILE A 97 4.40 -2.10 -1.70
C ILE A 97 4.13 -3.18 -0.65
N LEU A 98 2.86 -3.52 -0.45
CA LEU A 98 2.41 -4.58 0.45
C LEU A 98 1.76 -5.68 -0.38
N GLY A 99 2.16 -6.93 -0.21
CA GLY A 99 1.57 -8.08 -0.93
C GLY A 99 1.19 -9.21 0.00
N VAL A 100 -0.04 -9.71 -0.13
CA VAL A 100 -0.57 -10.81 0.68
C VAL A 100 -0.94 -12.00 -0.19
N GLY A 101 -0.54 -13.21 0.21
CA GLY A 101 -0.94 -14.45 -0.48
C GLY A 101 -0.52 -14.43 -1.96
N PHE A 102 -1.46 -14.31 -2.89
CA PHE A 102 -1.12 -14.13 -4.30
C PHE A 102 -0.37 -12.82 -4.59
N GLY A 103 -0.72 -11.71 -3.96
CA GLY A 103 0.03 -10.46 -4.08
C GLY A 103 1.49 -10.61 -3.63
N LYS A 104 1.76 -11.49 -2.66
CA LYS A 104 3.12 -11.88 -2.28
C LYS A 104 3.85 -12.61 -3.41
N LYS A 105 3.16 -13.48 -4.16
CA LYS A 105 3.72 -14.18 -5.34
C LYS A 105 4.07 -13.19 -6.46
N VAL A 106 3.24 -12.17 -6.67
CA VAL A 106 3.52 -11.07 -7.61
C VAL A 106 4.83 -10.38 -7.22
N ILE A 107 4.95 -9.94 -5.97
CA ILE A 107 6.19 -9.31 -5.44
C ILE A 107 7.40 -10.22 -5.64
N LYS A 108 7.27 -11.49 -5.25
CA LYS A 108 8.35 -12.49 -5.38
C LYS A 108 8.85 -12.56 -6.82
N LYS A 109 7.94 -12.61 -7.80
CA LYS A 109 8.30 -12.67 -9.22
C LYS A 109 8.86 -11.34 -9.73
N THR A 110 8.31 -10.20 -9.28
CA THR A 110 8.79 -8.86 -9.60
C THR A 110 10.23 -8.63 -9.16
N MET A 111 10.61 -9.10 -7.97
CA MET A 111 11.93 -8.90 -7.36
C MET A 111 12.91 -10.07 -7.59
N ASP A 112 12.51 -11.08 -8.38
CA ASP A 112 13.27 -12.33 -8.58
C ASP A 112 13.73 -13.02 -7.27
N ILE A 113 12.87 -12.99 -6.25
CA ILE A 113 13.18 -13.56 -4.94
C ILE A 113 13.07 -15.10 -5.01
N LYS A 114 14.16 -15.79 -4.67
CA LYS A 114 14.23 -17.26 -4.66
C LYS A 114 13.76 -17.89 -3.36
N TYR A 115 13.84 -17.16 -2.25
CA TYR A 115 13.44 -17.63 -0.92
C TYR A 115 11.92 -17.85 -0.85
N GLU A 116 11.47 -18.84 -0.05
CA GLU A 116 10.07 -19.04 0.28
C GLU A 116 9.78 -18.53 1.70
N GLY A 117 8.83 -17.60 1.83
CA GLY A 117 8.42 -17.09 3.14
C GLY A 117 7.83 -15.70 3.05
N ASN A 118 7.88 -14.98 4.17
CA ASN A 118 7.58 -13.55 4.20
C ASN A 118 8.80 -12.78 3.70
N TYR A 119 8.57 -11.64 3.05
CA TYR A 119 9.60 -10.75 2.52
C TYR A 119 9.50 -9.40 3.19
N ILE A 120 10.65 -8.85 3.60
CA ILE A 120 10.76 -7.54 4.21
C ILE A 120 12.00 -6.90 3.60
N ASP A 121 11.78 -5.92 2.74
CA ASP A 121 12.82 -5.06 2.20
C ASP A 121 12.54 -3.62 2.61
N ASN A 122 13.28 -3.14 3.61
CA ASN A 122 13.10 -1.80 4.16
C ASN A 122 13.67 -0.71 3.25
N GLU A 123 14.65 -1.04 2.40
CA GLU A 123 15.28 -0.08 1.49
C GLU A 123 14.34 0.20 0.32
N LEU A 124 13.81 -0.85 -0.29
CA LEU A 124 12.86 -0.77 -1.40
C LEU A 124 11.41 -0.54 -0.94
N LYS A 125 11.16 -0.63 0.38
CA LYS A 125 9.84 -0.52 1.01
C LYS A 125 8.84 -1.54 0.45
N VAL A 126 9.31 -2.78 0.29
CA VAL A 126 8.52 -3.88 -0.25
C VAL A 126 8.35 -4.96 0.80
N TYR A 127 7.10 -5.33 1.05
CA TYR A 127 6.73 -6.26 2.11
C TYR A 127 5.75 -7.30 1.59
N GLY A 128 6.04 -8.57 1.83
CA GLY A 128 5.22 -9.70 1.40
C GLY A 128 4.91 -10.63 2.56
N CYS A 129 3.67 -11.06 2.73
CA CYS A 129 3.32 -12.07 3.73
C CYS A 129 2.33 -13.14 3.24
N GLU A 130 2.41 -14.31 3.87
CA GLU A 130 1.43 -15.38 3.69
C GLU A 130 0.10 -15.07 4.39
N VAL A 131 -0.99 -15.64 3.87
CA VAL A 131 -2.31 -15.60 4.52
C VAL A 131 -2.32 -16.63 5.64
N LYS A 132 -1.93 -16.19 6.85
CA LYS A 132 -1.91 -16.96 8.11
C LYS A 132 -2.30 -16.04 9.26
N ASP A 133 -2.61 -16.56 10.45
CA ASP A 133 -3.05 -15.78 11.61
C ASP A 133 -2.36 -14.41 11.77
N ASP A 134 -3.19 -13.37 11.93
CA ASP A 134 -2.81 -11.95 12.09
C ASP A 134 -2.01 -11.31 10.93
N TYR A 135 -1.99 -11.88 9.72
CA TYR A 135 -1.25 -11.33 8.59
C TYR A 135 -1.57 -9.85 8.29
N MET A 136 -2.84 -9.44 8.41
CA MET A 136 -3.25 -8.05 8.17
C MET A 136 -2.60 -7.10 9.17
N LYS A 137 -2.60 -7.45 10.46
CA LYS A 137 -1.90 -6.66 11.49
C LYS A 137 -0.40 -6.63 11.24
N LYS A 138 0.18 -7.74 10.80
CA LYS A 138 1.62 -7.87 10.51
C LYS A 138 2.06 -7.05 9.31
N ILE A 139 1.24 -6.92 8.28
CA ILE A 139 1.61 -6.21 7.05
C ILE A 139 1.26 -4.72 7.11
N LEU A 140 0.13 -4.35 7.73
CA LEU A 140 -0.30 -2.96 7.85
C LEU A 140 0.60 -2.12 8.77
N LYS A 141 1.43 -2.74 9.62
CA LYS A 141 2.43 -2.05 10.45
C LYS A 141 3.52 -1.31 9.66
N PHE A 142 3.64 -1.60 8.36
CA PHE A 142 4.64 -1.00 7.47
C PHE A 142 4.12 0.25 6.74
N ILE A 143 2.87 0.65 7.01
CA ILE A 143 2.29 1.91 6.54
C ILE A 143 2.57 3.02 7.55
#